data_AF-A0A350ZZD4-F1
#
_entry.id   AF-A0A350ZZD4-F1
#
_cell.length_a   1.000
_cell.length_b   1.000
_cell.length_c   1.000
_cell.angle_alpha   90.00
_cell.angle_beta   90.00
_cell.angle_gamma   90.00
#
_symmetry.space_group_name_H-M   'P 1'
#
loop_
_entity.id
_entity.type
_entity.pdbx_description
1 polymer ?
#
loop_
_entity_poly.entity_id
_entity_poly.type
_entity_poly.pdbx_seq_one_letter_code
_entity_poly.pdbx_strand_id
1 'polypeptide(L)' 'GLQSGGRTESILMSMPPIVKWRYDWHPEPGSPESQLYDIFLKPRDWA' A
#
# COMPACT_ATOMS: atom_id res chain seq x y z
N GLY A 1 10.40 6.54 16.54
CA GLY A 1 10.11 7.69 15.65
C GLY A 1 8.98 8.51 16.23
N LEU A 2 7.74 8.21 15.88
CA LEU A 2 6.55 8.98 16.31
C LEU A 2 6.36 9.00 17.83
N GLN A 3 6.49 7.84 18.48
CA GLN A 3 6.31 7.70 19.93
C GLN A 3 7.55 8.09 20.77
N SER A 4 8.66 8.41 20.11
CA SER A 4 9.96 8.61 20.76
C SER A 4 10.53 10.01 20.50
N GLY A 5 9.69 10.99 20.17
CA GLY A 5 10.08 12.40 19.97
C GLY A 5 10.88 12.68 18.70
N GLY A 6 10.83 11.81 17.68
CA GLY A 6 11.49 12.07 16.39
C GLY A 6 10.81 13.18 15.58
N ARG A 7 11.52 13.75 14.60
CA ARG A 7 11.00 14.82 13.73
C ARG A 7 9.84 14.32 12.86
N THR A 8 8.62 14.75 13.18
CA THR A 8 7.39 14.28 12.55
C THR A 8 7.38 14.43 11.04
N GLU A 9 7.81 15.58 10.50
CA GLU A 9 7.84 15.81 9.05
C GLU A 9 8.75 14.79 8.35
N SER A 10 9.94 14.56 8.90
CA SER A 10 10.88 13.56 8.37
C SER A 10 10.31 12.15 8.44
N ILE A 11 9.52 11.82 9.47
CA ILE A 11 8.89 10.50 9.61
C ILE A 11 7.74 10.33 8.62
N LEU A 12 6.93 11.37 8.43
CA LEU A 12 5.74 11.30 7.57
C LEU A 12 6.03 11.61 6.09
N MET A 13 7.27 11.93 5.72
CA MET A 13 7.69 12.05 4.30
C MET A 13 7.37 10.79 3.47
N SER A 14 7.25 9.62 4.10
CA SER A 14 6.89 8.38 3.40
C SER A 14 5.41 8.27 3.06
N MET A 15 4.56 9.17 3.54
CA MET A 15 3.14 9.18 3.20
C MET A 15 2.94 9.64 1.75
N PRO A 16 2.04 9.01 0.99
CA PRO A 16 1.70 9.49 -0.33
C PRO A 16 1.02 10.87 -0.24
N PRO A 17 1.18 11.74 -1.25
CA PRO A 17 0.55 13.05 -1.26
C PRO A 17 -0.99 12.98 -1.32
N ILE A 18 -1.54 11.91 -1.90
CA ILE A 18 -2.98 11.64 -2.00
C ILE A 18 -3.22 10.15 -1.80
N VAL A 19 -4.28 9.80 -1.07
CA VAL A 19 -4.78 8.44 -0.90
C VAL A 19 -6.31 8.46 -0.93
N LYS A 20 -6.93 7.40 -1.44
CA LYS A 20 -8.38 7.29 -1.59
C LYS A 20 -8.88 6.04 -0.87
N TRP A 21 -9.91 6.20 -0.05
CA TRP A 21 -10.64 5.08 0.56
C TRP A 21 -12.07 5.06 0.04
N ARG A 22 -12.59 3.85 -0.13
CA ARG A 22 -13.95 3.56 -0.54
C ARG A 22 -14.44 2.41 0.33
N TYR A 23 -15.70 2.45 0.74
CA TYR A 23 -16.31 1.39 1.55
C TYR A 23 -16.28 0.08 0.76
N ASP A 24 -15.83 -0.99 1.43
CA ASP A 24 -15.78 -2.36 0.90
C ASP A 24 -15.15 -2.49 -0.50
N TRP A 25 -14.14 -1.66 -0.79
CA TRP A 25 -13.53 -1.63 -2.11
C TRP A 25 -12.68 -2.86 -2.36
N HIS A 26 -12.97 -3.52 -3.48
CA HIS A 26 -12.20 -4.61 -4.04
C HIS A 26 -11.99 -4.36 -5.53
N PRO A 27 -10.86 -4.78 -6.12
CA PRO A 27 -10.69 -4.73 -7.56
C PRO A 27 -11.69 -5.66 -8.25
N GLU A 28 -12.00 -5.38 -9.51
CA GLU A 28 -12.89 -6.23 -10.30
C GLU A 28 -12.27 -7.62 -10.49
N PRO A 29 -13.00 -8.72 -10.28
CA PRO A 29 -12.45 -10.07 -10.42
C PRO A 29 -11.87 -10.32 -11.82
N GLY A 30 -10.63 -10.80 -11.88
CA GLY A 30 -9.93 -11.10 -13.13
C GLY A 30 -9.29 -9.89 -13.80
N SER A 31 -9.47 -8.68 -13.27
CA SER A 31 -8.78 -7.48 -13.73
C SER A 31 -7.26 -7.54 -13.46
N PRO A 32 -6.45 -6.76 -14.19
CA PRO A 32 -5.04 -6.56 -13.82
C PRO A 32 -4.86 -6.07 -12.38
N GLU A 33 -5.77 -5.25 -11.88
CA GLU A 33 -5.78 -4.78 -10.49
C GLU A 33 -6.00 -5.93 -9.49
N SER A 34 -6.83 -6.94 -9.82
CA SER A 34 -6.98 -8.11 -8.96
C SER A 34 -5.74 -8.99 -8.99
N GLN A 35 -5.07 -9.12 -10.14
CA GLN A 35 -3.82 -9.89 -10.26
C GLN A 35 -2.73 -9.36 -9.32
N LEU A 36 -2.68 -8.05 -9.08
CA LEU A 36 -1.75 -7.46 -8.09
C LEU A 36 -1.87 -8.18 -6.74
N TYR A 37 -3.09 -8.32 -6.23
CA TYR A 37 -3.35 -9.00 -4.96
C TYR A 37 -3.19 -10.52 -5.05
N ASP A 38 -3.68 -11.12 -6.14
CA ASP A 38 -3.78 -12.58 -6.26
C ASP A 38 -2.45 -13.26 -6.61
N ILE A 39 -1.55 -12.55 -7.30
CA ILE A 39 -0.33 -13.10 -7.89
C ILE A 39 0.91 -12.39 -7.38
N PHE A 40 0.94 -11.05 -7.45
CA PHE A 40 2.19 -10.29 -7.29
C PHE A 40 2.53 -9.96 -5.83
N LEU A 41 1.54 -9.75 -4.97
CA LEU A 41 1.74 -9.43 -3.55
C LEU A 41 1.93 -10.66 -2.65
N LYS A 42 2.05 -11.85 -3.24
CA LYS A 42 2.40 -13.09 -2.54
C LYS A 42 3.91 -13.34 -2.64
N PRO A 43 4.55 -13.96 -1.63
CA PRO A 43 5.95 -14.34 -1.72
C PRO A 43 6.19 -15.20 -2.97
N ARG A 44 7.21 -14.83 -3.74
CA ARG A 44 7.56 -15.49 -4.99
C ARG A 44 9.07 -15.43 -5.20
N ASP A 45 9.59 -16.49 -5.79
CA ASP A 45 10.95 -16.47 -6.32
C ASP A 45 10.94 -15.76 -7.69
N TRP A 46 11.71 -14.68 -7.78
CA TRP A 46 11.74 -13.79 -8.94
C TRP A 46 13.01 -13.94 -9.77
N ALA A 47 14.03 -14.62 -9.23
CA ALA A 47 15.37 -14.69 -9.81
C ALA A 47 15.46 -15.69 -10.97
#